data_AF-A0A150R8C6-F1
#
_entry.id   AF-A0A150R8C6-F1
#
_cell.length_a   1.000
_cell.length_b   1.000
_cell.length_c   1.000
_cell.angle_alpha   90.00
_cell.angle_beta   90.00
_cell.angle_gamma   90.00
#
_symmetry.space_group_name_H-M   'P 1'
#
loop_
_entity.id
_entity.type
_entity.pdbx_description
1 polymer ?
#
loop_
_entity_poly.entity_id
_entity_poly.type
_entity_poly.pdbx_seq_one_letter_code
_entity_poly.pdbx_strand_id
1 'polypeptide(L)'
;MHRRFALGLGLLTSLLLAAGCGARVDNEGGAGGGGAGGGGSVAGSGVVTSSGSGQVTSSGIGSVASSGTGGGEVPARCKLPREIGDCDAAIPSYWHDPSTGVCKPFTYGGCGGNENRFESLAACQEACHGGVPDMDACEAPADCVLLPPGCCAACDPVDARAFVAVHRAAAEDFRESTGCGDVACGPCQEVGEAERTSQYFTAACEGGRCVVVDVRESPLTQCSDDAECVLRGGLGCCERCDATGIVALNQSADIRGLVCSDDFGACPPCVPVYPPGMKAVCSEGRCRPEMPAGP
;
A
#
# COMPACT_ATOMS: atom_id res chain seq x y z
N MET A 1 -16.22 4.28 -75.13
CA MET A 1 -15.03 5.06 -75.53
C MET A 1 -14.15 5.16 -74.28
N HIS A 2 -13.18 4.26 -74.08
CA HIS A 2 -11.73 4.44 -74.35
C HIS A 2 -11.08 5.45 -73.37
N ARG A 3 -10.04 5.20 -72.57
CA ARG A 3 -8.82 4.32 -72.56
C ARG A 3 -8.26 4.29 -71.11
N ARG A 4 -7.85 3.17 -70.49
CA ARG A 4 -6.48 2.55 -70.36
C ARG A 4 -5.25 3.49 -70.38
N PHE A 5 -4.33 3.32 -69.40
CA PHE A 5 -2.85 3.13 -69.47
C PHE A 5 -2.23 3.45 -68.07
N ALA A 6 -1.68 2.48 -67.30
CA ALA A 6 -0.32 1.87 -67.31
C ALA A 6 0.66 2.57 -66.31
N LEU A 7 1.07 1.88 -65.23
CA LEU A 7 2.39 1.23 -64.99
C LEU A 7 3.55 2.18 -64.60
N GLY A 8 4.18 1.90 -63.45
CA GLY A 8 5.45 2.49 -63.03
C GLY A 8 6.06 1.78 -61.82
N LEU A 9 6.98 0.85 -62.09
CA LEU A 9 7.86 0.15 -61.14
C LEU A 9 8.84 1.11 -60.45
N GLY A 10 9.27 0.79 -59.21
CA GLY A 10 10.41 1.44 -58.57
C GLY A 10 10.83 0.80 -57.26
N LEU A 11 11.57 -0.33 -57.33
CA LEU A 11 12.43 -0.80 -56.24
C LEU A 11 13.58 0.20 -56.06
N LEU A 12 13.94 0.53 -54.81
CA LEU A 12 15.30 0.91 -54.43
C LEU A 12 15.57 0.53 -52.98
N THR A 13 16.27 -0.59 -52.84
CA THR A 13 17.08 -0.99 -51.67
C THR A 13 18.13 0.07 -51.36
N SER A 14 18.31 0.40 -50.08
CA SER A 14 19.53 1.06 -49.61
C SER A 14 19.94 0.48 -48.26
N LEU A 15 20.93 -0.43 -48.36
CA LEU A 15 21.91 -0.73 -47.32
C LEU A 15 22.71 0.56 -47.04
N LEU A 16 22.91 0.91 -45.77
CA LEU A 16 24.04 1.71 -45.35
C LEU A 16 24.64 1.13 -44.06
N LEU A 17 25.93 0.84 -44.17
CA LEU A 17 26.82 0.29 -43.16
C LEU A 17 27.28 1.35 -42.15
N ALA A 18 27.63 0.83 -40.97
CA ALA A 18 28.75 1.19 -40.11
C ALA A 18 28.70 2.49 -39.29
N ALA A 19 28.75 2.32 -37.96
CA ALA A 19 29.80 2.92 -37.14
C ALA A 19 29.94 2.10 -35.84
N GLY A 20 31.08 1.43 -35.70
CA GLY A 20 31.49 0.86 -34.42
C GLY A 20 32.08 1.94 -33.51
N CYS A 21 31.80 1.85 -32.21
CA CYS A 21 32.63 2.45 -31.18
C CYS A 21 32.91 1.38 -30.14
N GLY A 22 34.16 0.90 -30.12
CA GLY A 22 34.74 0.25 -28.97
C GLY A 22 35.22 1.31 -27.98
N ALA A 23 34.93 1.10 -26.70
CA ALA A 23 35.65 1.72 -25.60
C ALA A 23 35.88 0.64 -24.55
N ARG A 24 37.16 0.29 -24.40
CA ARG A 24 37.70 -0.53 -23.32
C ARG A 24 37.68 0.31 -22.04
N VAL A 25 37.29 -0.30 -20.92
CA VAL A 25 37.59 0.23 -19.59
C VAL A 25 38.27 -0.91 -18.83
N ASP A 26 39.58 -0.75 -18.66
CA ASP A 26 40.41 -1.59 -17.79
C ASP A 26 40.05 -1.26 -16.33
N ASN A 27 39.75 -2.27 -15.53
CA ASN A 27 39.49 -2.15 -14.09
C ASN A 27 40.65 -2.82 -13.34
N GLU A 28 41.61 -2.02 -12.88
CA GLU A 28 42.68 -2.47 -12.00
C GLU A 28 42.20 -2.45 -10.55
N GLY A 29 42.27 -3.60 -9.89
CA GLY A 29 42.15 -3.72 -8.44
C GLY A 29 43.44 -3.32 -7.73
N GLY A 30 43.34 -2.79 -6.51
CA GLY A 30 44.52 -2.55 -5.67
C GLY A 30 44.30 -1.73 -4.40
N ALA A 31 43.89 -2.43 -3.34
CA ALA A 31 44.13 -2.27 -1.89
C ALA A 31 44.75 -0.98 -1.28
N GLY A 32 44.24 -0.60 -0.10
CA GLY A 32 45.08 -0.45 1.11
C GLY A 32 44.90 0.80 2.00
N GLY A 33 44.63 0.55 3.30
CA GLY A 33 44.78 1.48 4.43
C GLY A 33 43.44 1.93 5.04
N GLY A 34 43.08 1.70 6.30
CA GLY A 34 43.86 1.48 7.54
C GLY A 34 43.54 2.62 8.51
N GLY A 35 42.81 2.35 9.60
CA GLY A 35 42.52 3.37 10.62
C GLY A 35 41.53 2.88 11.68
N ALA A 36 42.00 2.79 12.92
CA ALA A 36 41.37 2.19 14.09
C ALA A 36 40.54 3.18 14.93
N GLY A 37 39.68 2.68 15.82
CA GLY A 37 39.37 3.39 17.07
C GLY A 37 38.04 3.07 17.76
N GLY A 38 38.10 2.26 18.83
CA GLY A 38 37.24 2.29 20.04
C GLY A 38 35.79 1.79 19.89
N GLY A 39 35.23 0.96 20.77
CA GLY A 39 35.54 0.74 22.19
C GLY A 39 34.33 1.18 23.00
N GLY A 40 33.45 0.24 23.37
CA GLY A 40 32.23 0.53 24.12
C GLY A 40 31.37 -0.69 24.39
N SER A 41 31.85 -1.57 25.28
CA SER A 41 31.08 -2.68 25.84
C SER A 41 30.01 -2.13 26.79
N VAL A 42 28.75 -2.55 26.62
CA VAL A 42 27.78 -2.58 27.72
C VAL A 42 27.33 -4.03 27.92
N ALA A 43 27.78 -4.59 29.05
CA ALA A 43 27.27 -5.83 29.59
C ALA A 43 25.92 -5.55 30.26
N GLY A 44 24.96 -6.44 30.05
CA GLY A 44 23.65 -6.41 30.70
C GLY A 44 23.01 -7.78 30.66
N SER A 45 23.55 -8.71 31.46
CA SER A 45 22.86 -9.95 31.80
C SER A 45 21.60 -9.63 32.60
N GLY A 46 20.44 -10.01 32.08
CA GLY A 46 19.17 -10.03 32.78
C GLY A 46 18.45 -11.34 32.47
N VAL A 47 18.59 -12.31 33.36
CA VAL A 47 17.80 -13.55 33.36
C VAL A 47 16.45 -13.21 33.98
N VAL A 48 15.37 -13.29 33.23
CA VAL A 48 14.00 -13.27 33.77
C VAL A 48 13.38 -14.64 33.55
N THR A 49 13.27 -15.38 34.65
CA THR A 49 12.38 -16.54 34.76
C THR A 49 11.03 -16.03 35.26
N SER A 50 9.96 -16.23 34.49
CA SER A 50 8.61 -16.38 35.05
C SER A 50 7.66 -16.95 33.99
N SER A 51 7.06 -18.06 34.37
CA SER A 51 5.86 -18.62 33.76
C SER A 51 4.68 -17.71 34.06
N GLY A 52 3.82 -17.44 33.07
CA GLY A 52 2.57 -16.71 33.27
C GLY A 52 1.84 -16.47 31.96
N SER A 53 0.67 -17.08 31.83
CA SER A 53 -0.31 -16.80 30.78
C SER A 53 -0.73 -15.33 30.81
N GLY A 54 -0.67 -14.64 29.68
CA GLY A 54 -1.06 -13.22 29.58
C GLY A 54 -1.09 -12.73 28.14
N GLN A 55 -2.29 -12.33 27.73
CA GLN A 55 -2.72 -11.62 26.52
C GLN A 55 -1.64 -10.76 25.82
N VAL A 56 -1.44 -10.99 24.51
CA VAL A 56 -0.62 -10.13 23.65
C VAL A 56 -1.54 -9.03 23.07
N THR A 57 -1.63 -7.89 23.74
CA THR A 57 -2.14 -6.67 23.10
C THR A 57 -0.97 -6.03 22.36
N SER A 58 -0.95 -6.13 21.03
CA SER A 58 -0.05 -5.34 20.19
C SER A 58 -0.52 -3.88 20.20
N SER A 59 -0.17 -3.17 21.28
CA SER A 59 -0.39 -1.73 21.41
C SER A 59 0.85 -0.98 20.96
N GLY A 60 0.65 -0.11 19.96
CA GLY A 60 1.33 1.18 19.87
C GLY A 60 2.69 1.20 19.20
N ILE A 61 2.70 1.52 17.90
CA ILE A 61 3.56 2.65 17.53
C ILE A 61 3.05 3.83 18.33
N GLY A 62 3.82 4.25 19.33
CA GLY A 62 3.45 5.40 20.14
C GLY A 62 3.24 6.57 19.20
N SER A 63 1.99 7.02 19.08
CA SER A 63 1.71 8.39 18.71
C SER A 63 2.50 9.22 19.71
N VAL A 64 3.58 9.84 19.25
CA VAL A 64 4.05 11.04 19.90
C VAL A 64 2.91 12.03 19.76
N ALA A 65 1.97 11.99 20.70
CA ALA A 65 1.22 13.16 21.06
C ALA A 65 2.29 14.17 21.47
N SER A 66 2.74 14.95 20.51
CA SER A 66 3.37 16.23 20.78
C SER A 66 2.29 17.11 21.40
N SER A 67 2.01 16.84 22.66
CA SER A 67 1.53 17.81 23.63
C SER A 67 2.67 18.80 23.87
N GLY A 68 3.02 19.53 22.82
CA GLY A 68 3.89 20.68 22.84
C GLY A 68 3.00 21.90 22.82
N THR A 69 2.55 22.33 24.01
CA THR A 69 2.18 23.73 24.25
C THR A 69 3.42 24.59 24.03
N GLY A 70 3.65 24.93 22.76
CA GLY A 70 4.63 25.91 22.30
C GLY A 70 4.00 26.59 21.10
N GLY A 71 3.35 27.73 21.33
CA GLY A 71 2.77 28.55 20.27
C GLY A 71 3.85 29.19 19.40
N GLY A 72 4.51 28.38 18.58
CA GLY A 72 5.31 28.85 17.46
C GLY A 72 4.35 29.26 16.34
N GLU A 73 4.25 30.55 16.06
CA GLU A 73 3.50 31.04 14.91
C GLU A 73 4.09 30.42 13.63
N VAL A 74 3.24 29.74 12.86
CA VAL A 74 3.59 29.21 11.53
C VAL A 74 4.14 30.35 10.66
N PRO A 75 5.37 30.25 10.13
CA PRO A 75 5.97 31.32 9.34
C PRO A 75 5.12 31.77 8.16
N ALA A 76 5.16 33.06 7.82
CA ALA A 76 4.30 33.63 6.77
C ALA A 76 4.42 32.93 5.41
N ARG A 77 5.63 32.48 5.04
CA ARG A 77 5.85 31.69 3.81
C ARG A 77 5.01 30.41 3.78
N CYS A 78 4.80 29.76 4.92
CA CYS A 78 4.03 28.53 5.04
C CYS A 78 2.51 28.75 4.93
N LYS A 79 2.07 30.02 4.93
CA LYS A 79 0.67 30.42 4.74
C LYS A 79 0.34 30.75 3.28
N LEU A 80 1.34 30.75 2.38
CA LEU A 80 1.14 31.03 0.96
C LEU A 80 0.48 29.84 0.25
N PRO A 81 -0.27 30.06 -0.85
CA PRO A 81 -0.86 28.97 -1.61
C PRO A 81 0.22 28.12 -2.31
N ARG A 82 -0.13 26.88 -2.66
CA ARG A 82 0.68 26.06 -3.57
C ARG A 82 0.76 26.71 -4.95
N GLU A 83 1.97 26.92 -5.47
CA GLU A 83 2.17 27.43 -6.83
C GLU A 83 3.09 26.51 -7.65
N ILE A 84 2.56 25.97 -8.74
CA ILE A 84 3.29 25.13 -9.70
C ILE A 84 4.31 25.97 -10.49
N GLY A 85 3.98 27.23 -10.79
CA GLY A 85 4.79 28.08 -11.67
C GLY A 85 4.44 27.92 -13.15
N ASP A 86 5.08 28.71 -14.01
CA ASP A 86 4.74 28.84 -15.44
C ASP A 86 5.58 27.97 -16.38
N CYS A 87 6.50 27.18 -15.83
CA CYS A 87 7.36 26.27 -16.59
C CYS A 87 6.85 24.82 -16.53
N ASP A 88 7.31 23.99 -17.48
CA ASP A 88 6.81 22.62 -17.70
C ASP A 88 7.75 21.51 -17.16
N ALA A 89 8.65 21.82 -16.22
CA ALA A 89 9.44 20.78 -15.56
C ALA A 89 8.59 20.00 -14.55
N ALA A 90 8.92 18.72 -14.33
CA ALA A 90 8.27 17.90 -13.31
C ALA A 90 9.23 17.69 -12.13
N ILE A 91 9.29 18.67 -11.21
CA ILE A 91 10.18 18.62 -10.05
C ILE A 91 9.37 18.23 -8.81
N PRO A 92 9.60 17.05 -8.20
CA PRO A 92 8.99 16.68 -6.93
C PRO A 92 9.36 17.71 -5.85
N SER A 93 8.37 18.19 -5.12
CA SER A 93 8.52 19.23 -4.10
C SER A 93 7.43 19.08 -3.04
N TYR A 94 7.57 19.81 -1.94
CA TYR A 94 6.62 19.79 -0.82
C TYR A 94 6.16 21.20 -0.51
N TRP A 95 4.90 21.35 -0.10
CA TRP A 95 4.34 22.63 0.35
C TRP A 95 3.58 22.42 1.66
N HIS A 96 3.51 23.45 2.48
CA HIS A 96 2.71 23.43 3.70
C HIS A 96 1.28 23.88 3.40
N ASP A 97 0.31 23.01 3.62
CA ASP A 97 -1.10 23.35 3.51
C ASP A 97 -1.57 24.03 4.81
N PRO A 98 -1.82 25.36 4.79
CA PRO A 98 -2.21 26.09 5.99
C PRO A 98 -3.62 25.74 6.48
N SER A 99 -4.45 25.08 5.66
CA SER A 99 -5.78 24.64 6.06
C SER A 99 -5.72 23.39 6.94
N THR A 100 -4.77 22.49 6.67
CA THR A 100 -4.58 21.23 7.41
C THR A 100 -3.40 21.27 8.38
N GLY A 101 -2.52 22.28 8.29
CA GLY A 101 -1.31 22.38 9.11
C GLY A 101 -0.26 21.31 8.78
N VAL A 102 -0.21 20.88 7.52
CA VAL A 102 0.45 19.64 7.10
C VAL A 102 1.25 19.86 5.83
N CYS A 103 2.41 19.22 5.74
CA CYS A 103 3.24 19.25 4.54
C CYS A 103 2.82 18.18 3.53
N LYS A 104 2.53 18.57 2.29
CA LYS A 104 2.04 17.68 1.21
C LYS A 104 2.98 17.70 0.00
N PRO A 105 3.15 16.59 -0.72
CA PRO A 105 3.90 16.58 -1.98
C PRO A 105 3.15 17.37 -3.06
N PHE A 106 3.89 17.89 -4.04
CA PHE A 106 3.38 18.46 -5.28
C PHE A 106 4.47 18.53 -6.37
N THR A 107 4.07 18.73 -7.62
CA THR A 107 4.98 18.94 -8.75
C THR A 107 5.20 20.44 -8.99
N TYR A 108 6.46 20.89 -8.92
CA TYR A 108 6.88 22.24 -9.28
C TYR A 108 7.37 22.30 -10.72
N GLY A 109 6.90 23.31 -11.46
CA GLY A 109 7.15 23.57 -12.87
C GLY A 109 8.59 23.98 -13.22
N GLY A 110 9.42 24.30 -12.23
CA GLY A 110 10.84 24.64 -12.43
C GLY A 110 11.14 26.14 -12.54
N CYS A 111 10.14 27.00 -12.69
CA CYS A 111 10.31 28.45 -12.57
C CYS A 111 9.11 29.12 -11.91
N GLY A 112 9.32 30.31 -11.33
CA GLY A 112 8.28 31.06 -10.62
C GLY A 112 7.89 30.42 -9.28
N GLY A 113 6.59 30.47 -8.99
CA GLY A 113 6.03 30.03 -7.72
C GLY A 113 6.41 30.95 -6.55
N ASN A 114 6.32 30.40 -5.34
CA ASN A 114 6.58 31.14 -4.11
C ASN A 114 7.44 30.34 -3.10
N GLU A 115 7.65 30.92 -1.92
CA GLU A 115 8.50 30.36 -0.85
C GLU A 115 7.86 29.19 -0.08
N ASN A 116 6.58 28.87 -0.30
CA ASN A 116 5.96 27.67 0.26
C ASN A 116 6.29 26.42 -0.56
N ARG A 117 7.58 26.21 -0.79
CA ARG A 117 8.11 25.10 -1.59
C ARG A 117 9.40 24.61 -0.97
N PHE A 118 9.45 23.32 -0.69
CA PHE A 118 10.55 22.64 -0.02
C PHE A 118 10.97 21.42 -0.82
N GLU A 119 12.26 21.10 -0.80
CA GLU A 119 12.82 19.96 -1.54
C GLU A 119 12.50 18.60 -0.90
N SER A 120 12.11 18.59 0.37
CA SER A 120 11.76 17.38 1.11
C SER A 120 10.66 17.64 2.13
N LEU A 121 9.96 16.57 2.52
CA LEU A 121 8.97 16.59 3.59
C LEU A 121 9.58 17.13 4.89
N ALA A 122 10.77 16.62 5.25
CA ALA A 122 11.48 17.03 6.47
C ALA A 122 11.79 18.54 6.48
N ALA A 123 12.26 19.09 5.35
CA ALA A 123 12.51 20.52 5.23
C ALA A 123 11.23 21.36 5.39
N CYS A 124 10.10 20.89 4.84
CA CYS A 124 8.81 21.54 5.05
C CYS A 124 8.37 21.50 6.52
N GLN A 125 8.49 20.35 7.17
CA GLN A 125 8.09 20.17 8.57
C GLN A 125 8.94 21.03 9.51
N GLU A 126 10.24 21.05 9.31
CA GLU A 126 11.17 21.90 10.06
C GLU A 126 10.83 23.38 9.84
N ALA A 127 10.59 23.78 8.59
CA ALA A 127 10.34 25.15 8.22
C ALA A 127 8.97 25.69 8.67
N CYS A 128 7.95 24.84 8.72
CA CYS A 128 6.55 25.25 8.91
C CYS A 128 5.91 24.73 10.18
N HIS A 129 6.61 23.88 10.94
CA HIS A 129 6.04 23.12 12.05
C HIS A 129 4.83 22.28 11.61
N GLY A 130 4.79 21.91 10.32
CA GLY A 130 3.70 21.15 9.74
C GLY A 130 3.74 19.70 10.22
N GLY A 131 2.58 19.12 10.49
CA GLY A 131 2.46 17.68 10.72
C GLY A 131 2.83 16.87 9.48
N VAL A 132 3.09 15.58 9.67
CA VAL A 132 2.88 14.62 8.57
C VAL A 132 1.40 14.63 8.22
N PRO A 133 1.04 14.46 6.94
CA PRO A 133 -0.36 14.28 6.61
C PRO A 133 -0.83 13.01 7.34
N ASP A 134 -1.98 13.09 8.00
CA ASP A 134 -2.51 11.97 8.80
C ASP A 134 -3.01 10.90 7.83
N MET A 135 -2.07 10.06 7.38
CA MET A 135 -2.29 9.10 6.29
C MET A 135 -3.28 8.00 6.66
N ASP A 136 -3.59 7.82 7.94
CA ASP A 136 -4.53 6.80 8.43
C ASP A 136 -5.71 7.41 9.20
N ALA A 137 -5.91 8.74 9.22
CA ALA A 137 -7.19 9.28 9.70
C ALA A 137 -8.34 8.87 8.77
N CYS A 138 -9.49 8.49 9.33
CA CYS A 138 -10.69 8.12 8.57
C CYS A 138 -11.96 8.50 9.33
N GLU A 139 -13.07 8.64 8.59
CA GLU A 139 -14.39 8.91 9.14
C GLU A 139 -15.38 7.81 8.80
N ALA A 140 -15.23 7.16 7.65
CA ALA A 140 -16.09 6.11 7.15
C ALA A 140 -15.31 4.80 6.89
N PRO A 141 -15.99 3.63 6.93
CA PRO A 141 -15.35 2.33 6.67
C PRO A 141 -14.71 2.26 5.27
N ALA A 142 -15.35 2.92 4.30
CA ALA A 142 -14.85 2.98 2.93
C ALA A 142 -13.59 3.83 2.78
N ASP A 143 -13.20 4.62 3.76
CA ASP A 143 -12.06 5.54 3.62
C ASP A 143 -10.74 4.79 3.58
N CYS A 144 -10.68 3.57 4.08
CA CYS A 144 -9.41 2.87 4.23
C CYS A 144 -9.11 1.91 3.07
N VAL A 145 -7.83 1.80 2.72
CA VAL A 145 -7.30 0.85 1.74
C VAL A 145 -6.03 0.18 2.27
N LEU A 146 -5.79 -1.07 1.86
CA LEU A 146 -4.54 -1.76 2.14
C LEU A 146 -3.51 -1.47 1.05
N LEU A 147 -2.31 -1.11 1.48
CA LEU A 147 -1.14 -0.94 0.62
C LEU A 147 0.04 -1.74 1.18
N PRO A 148 0.97 -2.22 0.34
CA PRO A 148 2.20 -2.81 0.83
C PRO A 148 3.09 -1.74 1.49
N PRO A 149 3.81 -2.06 2.58
CA PRO A 149 4.75 -1.13 3.23
C PRO A 149 5.98 -0.80 2.38
N GLY A 150 6.19 -1.51 1.27
CA GLY A 150 7.27 -1.30 0.31
C GLY A 150 6.75 -1.27 -1.12
N CYS A 151 7.66 -1.17 -2.09
CA CYS A 151 7.28 -1.02 -3.50
C CYS A 151 6.53 -2.21 -4.10
N CYS A 152 6.76 -3.41 -3.57
CA CYS A 152 6.15 -4.63 -4.06
C CYS A 152 5.29 -5.26 -2.98
N ALA A 153 4.13 -5.76 -3.39
CA ALA A 153 3.32 -6.63 -2.56
C ALA A 153 4.09 -7.91 -2.23
N ALA A 154 3.95 -8.40 -1.00
CA ALA A 154 4.43 -9.72 -0.64
C ALA A 154 3.59 -10.79 -1.36
N CYS A 155 4.25 -11.88 -1.77
CA CYS A 155 3.56 -13.04 -2.33
C CYS A 155 3.01 -13.91 -1.21
N ASP A 156 1.86 -14.54 -1.45
CA ASP A 156 1.28 -15.49 -0.51
C ASP A 156 2.24 -16.67 -0.20
N PRO A 157 2.20 -17.22 1.03
CA PRO A 157 1.41 -16.76 2.17
C PRO A 157 2.00 -15.49 2.84
N VAL A 158 1.11 -14.61 3.30
CA VAL A 158 1.40 -13.34 3.96
C VAL A 158 0.75 -13.27 5.34
N ASP A 159 1.32 -12.43 6.20
CA ASP A 159 0.73 -12.02 7.47
C ASP A 159 0.35 -10.52 7.44
N ALA A 160 -0.26 -10.02 8.51
CA ALA A 160 -0.75 -8.64 8.59
C ALA A 160 0.34 -7.58 8.31
N ARG A 161 1.61 -7.89 8.55
CA ARG A 161 2.75 -6.97 8.33
C ARG A 161 3.05 -6.76 6.86
N ALA A 162 2.50 -7.58 5.97
CA ALA A 162 2.57 -7.36 4.53
C ALA A 162 1.74 -6.16 4.07
N PHE A 163 0.95 -5.56 4.97
CA PHE A 163 0.05 -4.46 4.67
C PHE A 163 0.18 -3.30 5.65
N VAL A 164 -0.16 -2.13 5.15
CA VAL A 164 -0.44 -0.91 5.90
C VAL A 164 -1.83 -0.44 5.47
N ALA A 165 -2.65 -0.04 6.43
CA ALA A 165 -3.94 0.58 6.15
C ALA A 165 -3.76 2.10 6.11
N VAL A 166 -4.16 2.71 5.01
CA VAL A 166 -4.12 4.17 4.83
C VAL A 166 -5.46 4.67 4.33
N HIS A 167 -5.73 5.95 4.54
CA HIS A 167 -6.82 6.66 3.93
C HIS A 167 -6.68 6.63 2.41
N ARG A 168 -7.79 6.43 1.69
CA ARG A 168 -7.83 6.25 0.24
C ARG A 168 -7.33 7.49 -0.48
N ALA A 169 -7.69 8.68 -0.02
CA ALA A 169 -7.21 9.93 -0.58
C ALA A 169 -5.69 10.14 -0.37
N ALA A 170 -5.09 9.42 0.58
CA ALA A 170 -3.67 9.45 0.89
C ALA A 170 -2.87 8.33 0.20
N ALA A 171 -3.52 7.43 -0.54
CA ALA A 171 -2.87 6.24 -1.08
C ALA A 171 -1.74 6.55 -2.06
N GLU A 172 -1.91 7.59 -2.89
CA GLU A 172 -0.90 8.01 -3.86
C GLU A 172 0.27 8.73 -3.16
N ASP A 173 -0.02 9.63 -2.22
CA ASP A 173 0.99 10.29 -1.39
C ASP A 173 1.82 9.25 -0.60
N PHE A 174 1.16 8.21 -0.06
CA PHE A 174 1.83 7.11 0.60
C PHE A 174 2.78 6.38 -0.34
N ARG A 175 2.31 5.99 -1.54
CA ARG A 175 3.14 5.32 -2.56
C ARG A 175 4.35 6.14 -2.97
N GLU A 176 4.18 7.45 -3.15
CA GLU A 176 5.28 8.37 -3.46
C GLU A 176 6.26 8.45 -2.29
N SER A 177 5.77 8.53 -1.05
CA SER A 177 6.60 8.58 0.16
C SER A 177 7.44 7.32 0.38
N THR A 178 6.97 6.15 -0.09
CA THR A 178 7.71 4.89 -0.07
C THR A 178 8.93 4.92 -1.00
N GLY A 179 9.10 5.97 -1.82
CA GLY A 179 10.25 6.15 -2.70
C GLY A 179 10.25 5.21 -3.90
N CYS A 180 9.07 4.70 -4.26
CA CYS A 180 8.90 3.76 -5.35
C CYS A 180 8.75 4.54 -6.66
N GLY A 181 9.87 4.71 -7.37
CA GLY A 181 9.84 5.12 -8.78
C GLY A 181 9.35 3.97 -9.67
N ASP A 182 9.98 3.80 -10.83
CA ASP A 182 9.66 2.73 -11.78
C ASP A 182 10.24 1.37 -11.35
N VAL A 183 9.81 0.84 -10.21
CA VAL A 183 10.22 -0.49 -9.72
C VAL A 183 9.36 -1.57 -10.36
N ALA A 184 9.98 -2.43 -11.16
CA ALA A 184 9.32 -3.63 -11.69
C ALA A 184 9.34 -4.74 -10.63
N CYS A 185 8.16 -5.11 -10.12
CA CYS A 185 8.04 -6.23 -9.20
C CYS A 185 8.13 -7.57 -9.94
N GLY A 186 8.82 -8.54 -9.31
CA GLY A 186 8.87 -9.91 -9.83
C GLY A 186 7.51 -10.62 -9.75
N PRO A 187 7.28 -11.68 -10.56
CA PRO A 187 6.05 -12.45 -10.50
C PRO A 187 5.96 -13.25 -9.19
N CYS A 188 4.76 -13.37 -8.64
CA CYS A 188 4.50 -14.30 -7.54
C CYS A 188 4.32 -15.73 -8.05
N GLN A 189 4.75 -16.69 -7.25
CA GLN A 189 4.39 -18.09 -7.47
C GLN A 189 2.89 -18.25 -7.20
N GLU A 190 2.19 -18.95 -8.09
CA GLU A 190 0.80 -19.36 -7.87
C GLU A 190 0.76 -20.36 -6.71
N VAL A 191 0.06 -19.99 -5.63
CA VAL A 191 -0.25 -20.89 -4.51
C VAL A 191 -1.69 -21.39 -4.63
N GLY A 192 -1.97 -22.55 -4.03
CA GLY A 192 -3.34 -23.06 -3.98
C GLY A 192 -4.26 -22.14 -3.16
N GLU A 193 -5.57 -22.18 -3.42
CA GLU A 193 -6.53 -21.32 -2.71
C GLU A 193 -6.54 -21.54 -1.18
N ALA A 194 -6.19 -22.75 -0.73
CA ALA A 194 -6.06 -23.06 0.70
C ALA A 194 -4.80 -22.46 1.35
N GLU A 195 -3.75 -22.16 0.57
CA GLU A 195 -2.50 -21.55 1.05
C GLU A 195 -2.52 -20.02 0.90
N ARG A 196 -3.49 -19.50 0.15
CA ARG A 196 -3.69 -18.07 -0.04
C ARG A 196 -4.21 -17.45 1.25
N THR A 197 -3.53 -16.41 1.71
CA THR A 197 -3.80 -15.75 3.00
C THR A 197 -4.08 -14.26 2.86
N SER A 198 -3.62 -13.66 1.76
CA SER A 198 -3.84 -12.26 1.42
C SER A 198 -5.33 -11.89 1.37
N GLN A 199 -6.22 -12.83 1.02
CA GLN A 199 -7.66 -12.57 0.98
C GLN A 199 -8.32 -12.36 2.34
N TYR A 200 -7.64 -12.65 3.45
CA TYR A 200 -8.18 -12.48 4.80
C TYR A 200 -7.89 -11.12 5.42
N PHE A 201 -7.11 -10.27 4.74
CA PHE A 201 -6.79 -8.94 5.23
C PHE A 201 -7.66 -7.90 4.53
N THR A 202 -8.23 -6.99 5.31
CA THR A 202 -8.92 -5.79 4.81
C THR A 202 -8.48 -4.56 5.61
N ALA A 203 -8.77 -3.37 5.08
CA ALA A 203 -8.64 -2.13 5.82
C ALA A 203 -10.02 -1.75 6.37
N ALA A 204 -10.05 -1.20 7.59
CA ALA A 204 -11.27 -0.70 8.21
C ALA A 204 -10.98 0.59 8.98
N CYS A 205 -12.02 1.40 9.18
CA CYS A 205 -11.95 2.57 10.03
C CYS A 205 -12.35 2.22 11.47
N GLU A 206 -11.38 2.14 12.39
CA GLU A 206 -11.61 1.87 13.80
C GLU A 206 -11.13 3.04 14.65
N GLY A 207 -12.05 3.66 15.40
CA GLY A 207 -11.69 4.78 16.28
C GLY A 207 -11.11 6.01 15.55
N GLY A 208 -11.54 6.23 14.30
CA GLY A 208 -11.03 7.30 13.44
C GLY A 208 -9.66 7.01 12.82
N ARG A 209 -9.20 5.75 12.86
CA ARG A 209 -7.93 5.30 12.30
C ARG A 209 -8.11 4.12 11.35
N CYS A 210 -7.43 4.16 10.22
CA CYS A 210 -7.34 3.06 9.29
C CYS A 210 -6.45 1.98 9.91
N VAL A 211 -7.02 0.79 10.12
CA VAL A 211 -6.32 -0.37 10.68
C VAL A 211 -6.39 -1.55 9.72
N VAL A 212 -5.36 -2.39 9.78
CA VAL A 212 -5.35 -3.69 9.09
C VAL A 212 -6.16 -4.66 9.93
N VAL A 213 -7.21 -5.23 9.34
CA VAL A 213 -8.08 -6.21 9.98
C VAL A 213 -7.81 -7.59 9.39
N ASP A 214 -7.44 -8.55 10.24
CA ASP A 214 -7.48 -9.97 9.91
C ASP A 214 -8.88 -10.51 10.20
N VAL A 215 -9.65 -10.79 9.15
CA VAL A 215 -11.04 -11.21 9.32
C VAL A 215 -11.17 -12.58 9.99
N ARG A 216 -10.13 -13.42 9.95
CA ARG A 216 -10.11 -14.74 10.62
C ARG A 216 -10.18 -14.60 12.13
N GLU A 217 -9.69 -13.49 12.66
CA GLU A 217 -9.72 -13.18 14.09
C GLU A 217 -10.89 -12.27 14.47
N SER A 218 -11.55 -11.65 13.49
CA SER A 218 -12.68 -10.74 13.69
C SER A 218 -14.00 -11.45 14.01
N PRO A 219 -15.00 -10.77 14.61
CA PRO A 219 -16.34 -11.32 14.80
C PRO A 219 -17.04 -11.82 13.53
N LEU A 220 -16.59 -11.38 12.35
CA LEU A 220 -17.18 -11.77 11.07
C LEU A 220 -17.07 -13.27 10.78
N THR A 221 -16.16 -13.97 11.44
CA THR A 221 -15.96 -15.42 11.28
C THR A 221 -16.47 -16.22 12.46
N GLN A 222 -16.99 -15.62 13.54
CA GLN A 222 -17.46 -16.40 14.69
C GLN A 222 -18.60 -17.35 14.30
N CYS A 223 -18.58 -18.59 14.78
CA CYS A 223 -19.65 -19.55 14.51
C CYS A 223 -19.80 -20.58 15.63
N SER A 224 -20.99 -21.18 15.71
CA SER A 224 -21.26 -22.35 16.55
C SER A 224 -21.29 -23.66 15.78
N ASP A 225 -21.76 -23.63 14.53
CA ASP A 225 -21.86 -24.78 13.64
C ASP A 225 -21.73 -24.38 12.15
N ASP A 226 -21.61 -25.37 11.27
CA ASP A 226 -21.38 -25.18 9.84
C ASP A 226 -22.51 -24.40 9.14
N ALA A 227 -23.75 -24.44 9.64
CA ALA A 227 -24.89 -23.79 9.00
C ALA A 227 -24.87 -22.26 9.18
N GLU A 228 -24.05 -21.75 10.11
CA GLU A 228 -23.81 -20.32 10.27
C GLU A 228 -22.81 -19.78 9.25
N CYS A 229 -22.03 -20.64 8.59
CA CYS A 229 -20.93 -20.22 7.73
C CYS A 229 -21.32 -20.24 6.24
N VAL A 230 -20.94 -19.19 5.52
CA VAL A 230 -21.15 -19.05 4.08
C VAL A 230 -19.85 -18.69 3.37
N LEU A 231 -19.64 -19.25 2.19
CA LEU A 231 -18.55 -18.86 1.32
C LEU A 231 -18.85 -17.50 0.68
N ARG A 232 -17.78 -16.73 0.42
CA ARG A 232 -17.86 -15.42 -0.22
C ARG A 232 -16.64 -15.20 -1.09
N GLY A 233 -16.83 -14.60 -2.27
CA GLY A 233 -15.73 -14.15 -3.12
C GLY A 233 -15.09 -12.84 -2.64
N GLY A 234 -14.10 -12.91 -1.76
CA GLY A 234 -13.37 -11.74 -1.26
C GLY A 234 -14.08 -10.91 -0.19
N LEU A 235 -13.35 -9.94 0.37
CA LEU A 235 -13.79 -9.06 1.46
C LEU A 235 -14.26 -7.68 0.99
N GLY A 236 -14.27 -7.44 -0.32
CA GLY A 236 -14.76 -6.18 -0.88
C GLY A 236 -16.27 -6.01 -0.71
N CYS A 237 -16.77 -4.81 -1.04
CA CYS A 237 -18.20 -4.50 -0.99
C CYS A 237 -19.08 -5.49 -1.74
N CYS A 238 -18.63 -5.89 -2.92
CA CYS A 238 -19.25 -6.90 -3.74
C CYS A 238 -18.37 -8.14 -3.81
N GLU A 239 -19.03 -9.27 -4.00
CA GLU A 239 -18.34 -10.52 -4.25
C GLU A 239 -17.63 -10.50 -5.61
N ARG A 240 -16.43 -11.09 -5.63
CA ARG A 240 -15.71 -11.42 -6.85
C ARG A 240 -16.29 -12.69 -7.46
N CYS A 241 -16.46 -12.69 -8.78
CA CYS A 241 -17.03 -13.81 -9.53
C CYS A 241 -15.95 -14.66 -10.24
N ASP A 242 -14.69 -14.53 -9.86
CA ASP A 242 -13.54 -15.13 -10.55
C ASP A 242 -12.99 -16.39 -9.86
N ALA A 243 -13.69 -16.90 -8.84
CA ALA A 243 -13.27 -18.05 -8.03
C ALA A 243 -11.94 -17.86 -7.29
N THR A 244 -11.54 -16.60 -7.01
CA THR A 244 -10.33 -16.28 -6.26
C THR A 244 -10.63 -15.49 -4.99
N GLY A 245 -9.75 -15.62 -4.00
CA GLY A 245 -9.85 -14.87 -2.74
C GLY A 245 -11.07 -15.27 -1.93
N ILE A 246 -11.39 -16.56 -1.94
CA ILE A 246 -12.54 -17.14 -1.26
C ILE A 246 -12.29 -17.12 0.24
N VAL A 247 -13.28 -16.62 0.96
CA VAL A 247 -13.32 -16.60 2.42
C VAL A 247 -14.59 -17.28 2.90
N ALA A 248 -14.62 -17.68 4.16
CA ALA A 248 -15.82 -18.13 4.84
C ALA A 248 -16.16 -17.16 5.97
N LEU A 249 -17.39 -16.64 5.99
CA LEU A 249 -17.86 -15.69 6.98
C LEU A 249 -19.14 -16.23 7.64
N ASN A 250 -19.48 -15.71 8.81
CA ASN A 250 -20.79 -15.92 9.40
C ASN A 250 -21.84 -15.23 8.51
N GLN A 251 -22.93 -15.92 8.18
CA GLN A 251 -24.02 -15.39 7.34
C GLN A 251 -24.71 -14.16 7.91
N SER A 252 -24.62 -13.96 9.23
CA SER A 252 -25.18 -12.81 9.96
C SER A 252 -24.18 -11.65 10.07
N ALA A 253 -22.95 -11.83 9.61
CA ALA A 253 -21.91 -10.82 9.72
C ALA A 253 -22.14 -9.66 8.74
N ASP A 254 -22.06 -8.43 9.25
CA ASP A 254 -22.13 -7.23 8.43
C ASP A 254 -20.73 -6.81 7.92
N ILE A 255 -20.23 -7.56 6.94
CA ILE A 255 -18.99 -7.18 6.24
C ILE A 255 -19.16 -5.86 5.47
N ARG A 256 -20.37 -5.53 4.99
CA ARG A 256 -20.59 -4.31 4.20
C ARG A 256 -20.43 -3.06 5.06
N GLY A 257 -20.91 -3.08 6.29
CA GLY A 257 -20.65 -2.01 7.26
C GLY A 257 -19.16 -1.82 7.57
N LEU A 258 -18.30 -2.81 7.31
CA LEU A 258 -16.86 -2.70 7.52
C LEU A 258 -16.09 -2.12 6.32
N VAL A 259 -16.55 -2.35 5.08
CA VAL A 259 -15.78 -2.03 3.87
C VAL A 259 -16.48 -1.10 2.89
N CYS A 260 -17.78 -0.86 3.06
CA CYS A 260 -18.58 -0.05 2.14
C CYS A 260 -18.85 1.35 2.65
N SER A 261 -19.06 2.23 1.68
CA SER A 261 -19.58 3.58 1.93
C SER A 261 -21.08 3.48 2.13
N ASP A 262 -21.64 4.38 2.93
CA ASP A 262 -23.08 4.48 3.15
C ASP A 262 -23.86 4.75 1.86
N ASP A 263 -23.23 5.43 0.89
CA ASP A 263 -23.79 5.72 -0.44
C ASP A 263 -23.53 4.60 -1.46
N PHE A 264 -22.99 3.45 -1.04
CA PHE A 264 -22.66 2.37 -1.94
C PHE A 264 -23.92 1.78 -2.60
N GLY A 265 -23.92 1.74 -3.94
CA GLY A 265 -25.03 1.24 -4.74
C GLY A 265 -25.24 -0.28 -4.67
N ALA A 266 -26.01 -0.80 -5.63
CA ALA A 266 -26.24 -2.24 -5.74
C ALA A 266 -25.02 -2.95 -6.34
N CYS A 267 -24.72 -4.15 -5.84
CA CYS A 267 -23.73 -5.02 -6.48
C CYS A 267 -24.27 -5.56 -7.81
N PRO A 268 -23.40 -5.71 -8.83
CA PRO A 268 -23.78 -6.41 -10.04
C PRO A 268 -24.17 -7.86 -9.69
N PRO A 269 -25.07 -8.48 -10.47
CA PRO A 269 -25.42 -9.88 -10.27
C PRO A 269 -24.17 -10.74 -10.44
N CYS A 270 -23.83 -11.47 -9.39
CA CYS A 270 -22.71 -12.40 -9.34
C CYS A 270 -23.26 -13.78 -9.00
N VAL A 271 -22.87 -14.80 -9.78
CA VAL A 271 -23.01 -16.19 -9.37
C VAL A 271 -21.62 -16.63 -8.94
N PRO A 272 -21.29 -16.61 -7.64
CA PRO A 272 -19.96 -16.98 -7.19
C PRO A 272 -19.68 -18.43 -7.59
N VAL A 273 -18.55 -18.64 -8.25
CA VAL A 273 -18.08 -19.96 -8.65
C VAL A 273 -17.07 -20.40 -7.60
N TYR A 274 -17.42 -21.39 -6.79
CA TYR A 274 -16.49 -22.00 -5.85
C TYR A 274 -15.90 -23.28 -6.44
N PRO A 275 -14.64 -23.64 -6.10
CA PRO A 275 -14.07 -24.93 -6.46
C PRO A 275 -14.99 -26.09 -6.06
N PRO A 276 -15.11 -27.15 -6.89
CA PRO A 276 -15.99 -28.27 -6.60
C PRO A 276 -15.70 -28.90 -5.23
N GLY A 277 -16.74 -29.01 -4.41
CA GLY A 277 -16.67 -29.59 -3.06
C GLY A 277 -16.12 -28.66 -1.98
N MET A 278 -15.70 -27.44 -2.31
CA MET A 278 -15.37 -26.44 -1.31
C MET A 278 -16.63 -26.06 -0.52
N LYS A 279 -16.52 -26.02 0.80
CA LYS A 279 -17.60 -25.64 1.71
C LYS A 279 -17.09 -24.72 2.81
N ALA A 280 -17.98 -23.93 3.38
CA ALA A 280 -17.70 -23.20 4.61
C ALA A 280 -17.98 -24.13 5.80
N VAL A 281 -17.03 -24.21 6.74
CA VAL A 281 -17.18 -25.02 7.96
C VAL A 281 -16.83 -24.21 9.19
N CYS A 282 -17.48 -24.53 10.30
CA CYS A 282 -17.15 -23.98 11.59
C CYS A 282 -16.03 -24.83 12.23
N SER A 283 -14.82 -24.30 12.21
CA SER A 283 -13.62 -24.93 12.77
C SER A 283 -13.07 -24.06 13.88
N GLU A 284 -12.99 -24.61 15.09
CA GLU A 284 -12.49 -23.88 16.27
C GLU A 284 -13.29 -22.61 16.59
N GLY A 285 -14.61 -22.65 16.36
CA GLY A 285 -15.51 -21.51 16.54
C GLY A 285 -15.34 -20.41 15.50
N ARG A 286 -14.66 -20.71 14.38
CA ARG A 286 -14.40 -19.79 13.26
C ARG A 286 -14.81 -20.40 11.93
N CYS A 287 -15.52 -19.65 11.10
CA CYS A 287 -15.81 -20.00 9.73
C CYS A 287 -14.51 -20.05 8.93
N ARG A 288 -14.26 -21.19 8.28
CA ARG A 288 -13.11 -21.40 7.40
C ARG A 288 -13.56 -22.09 6.11
N PRO A 289 -12.97 -21.76 4.95
CA PRO A 289 -13.16 -22.56 3.76
C PRO A 289 -12.43 -23.89 3.92
N GLU A 290 -13.13 -24.99 3.64
CA GLU A 290 -12.57 -26.33 3.63
C GLU A 290 -12.67 -26.90 2.22
N MET A 291 -11.53 -27.34 1.69
CA MET A 291 -11.47 -28.15 0.48
C MET A 291 -11.82 -29.61 0.81
N PRO A 292 -12.50 -30.34 -0.08
CA PRO A 292 -12.75 -31.75 0.13
C PRO A 292 -11.40 -32.48 0.24
N ALA A 293 -11.29 -33.41 1.18
CA ALA A 293 -10.12 -34.26 1.28
C ALA A 293 -9.89 -34.96 -0.07
N GLY A 294 -8.68 -34.84 -0.61
CA GLY A 294 -8.31 -35.53 -1.85
C GLY A 294 -8.48 -37.05 -1.72
N PRO A 295 -8.70 -37.76 -2.84
CA PRO A 295 -8.78 -39.23 -2.84
C PRO A 295 -7.49 -39.89 -2.36
#